data_AF-A0A821NF33-F1
#
_entry.id   AF-A0A821NF33-F1
#
_cell.length_a   1.000
_cell.length_b   1.000
_cell.length_c   1.000
_cell.angle_alpha   90.00
_cell.angle_beta   90.00
_cell.angle_gamma   90.00
#
_symmetry.space_group_name_H-M   'P 1'
#
loop_
_entity.id
_entity.type
_entity.pdbx_description
1 polymer ?
#
loop_
_entity_poly.entity_id
_entity_poly.type
_entity_poly.pdbx_seq_one_letter_code
_entity_poly.pdbx_strand_id
1 'polypeptide(L)'
;MEKSYSFVSANNHAMSFTDHIIQYFASQPENKNITFTHAYPGIVRTPVYNNFPFWARIPLNLLTLSLGVTAEDCAKLMIYGMLGTEKGYRYIDNKGETVINKRPIQEDMITKTWEHTSRIISSS
;
A
#
# COMPACT_ATOMS: atom_id res chain seq x y z
N MET A 1 -14.49 -4.06 -10.42
CA MET A 1 -14.20 -2.73 -11.02
C MET A 1 -15.21 -2.29 -12.09
N GLU A 2 -16.14 -3.13 -12.53
CA GLU A 2 -16.97 -2.87 -13.73
C GLU A 2 -18.03 -1.76 -13.59
N LYS A 3 -18.33 -1.24 -12.39
CA LYS A 3 -19.47 -0.34 -12.16
C LYS A 3 -19.12 1.08 -11.71
N SER A 4 -17.87 1.38 -11.31
CA SER A 4 -17.45 2.73 -10.90
C SER A 4 -15.91 2.87 -10.86
N TYR A 5 -15.31 3.21 -12.00
CA TYR A 5 -13.89 3.53 -12.05
C TYR A 5 -13.64 4.90 -11.40
N SER A 6 -12.94 4.93 -10.27
CA SER A 6 -12.51 6.16 -9.61
C SER A 6 -11.12 5.96 -9.01
N PHE A 7 -10.38 7.05 -8.78
CA PHE A 7 -9.07 6.99 -8.11
C PHE A 7 -9.17 6.30 -6.74
N VAL A 8 -10.25 6.54 -6.00
CA VAL A 8 -10.50 5.89 -4.71
C VAL A 8 -10.73 4.39 -4.88
N SER A 9 -11.54 3.99 -5.87
CA SER A 9 -11.78 2.57 -6.14
C SER A 9 -10.51 1.84 -6.59
N ALA A 10 -9.72 2.46 -7.45
CA ALA A 10 -8.45 1.92 -7.91
C ALA A 10 -7.42 1.81 -6.77
N ASN A 11 -7.32 2.84 -5.93
CA ASN A 11 -6.44 2.82 -4.75
C ASN A 11 -6.86 1.72 -3.76
N ASN A 12 -8.15 1.62 -3.44
CA ASN A 12 -8.67 0.58 -2.55
C ASN A 12 -8.40 -0.82 -3.13
N HIS A 13 -8.60 -1.01 -4.44
CA HIS A 13 -8.31 -2.26 -5.11
C HIS A 13 -6.84 -2.63 -5.01
N ALA A 14 -5.92 -1.71 -5.34
CA ALA A 14 -4.49 -1.93 -5.24
C ALA A 14 -4.07 -2.26 -3.80
N MET A 15 -4.57 -1.51 -2.82
CA MET A 15 -4.29 -1.76 -1.40
C MET A 15 -4.75 -3.16 -0.97
N SER A 16 -5.99 -3.55 -1.30
CA SER A 16 -6.54 -4.86 -0.92
C SER A 16 -5.77 -6.03 -1.56
N PHE A 17 -5.37 -5.91 -2.82
CA PHE A 17 -4.54 -6.95 -3.46
C PHE A 17 -3.19 -7.09 -2.79
N THR A 18 -2.50 -5.99 -2.49
CA THR A 18 -1.23 -6.02 -1.77
C THR A 18 -1.39 -6.61 -0.36
N ASP A 19 -2.47 -6.27 0.33
CA ASP A 19 -2.80 -6.86 1.64
C ASP A 19 -2.96 -8.38 1.56
N HIS A 20 -3.67 -8.89 0.55
CA HIS A 20 -3.84 -10.33 0.35
C HIS A 20 -2.50 -11.03 0.17
N ILE A 21 -1.62 -10.49 -0.68
CA ILE A 21 -0.32 -11.11 -0.95
C ILE A 21 0.58 -11.09 0.28
N ILE A 22 0.59 -9.99 1.04
CA ILE A 22 1.36 -9.90 2.28
C ILE A 22 0.85 -10.89 3.33
N GLN A 23 -0.47 -11.03 3.49
CA GLN A 23 -1.04 -12.02 4.40
C GLN A 23 -0.74 -13.45 3.95
N TYR A 24 -0.81 -13.72 2.65
CA TYR A 24 -0.44 -15.02 2.08
C TYR A 24 1.01 -15.38 2.40
N PHE A 25 1.96 -14.46 2.16
CA PHE A 25 3.37 -14.74 2.46
C PHE A 25 3.64 -14.88 3.95
N ALA A 26 2.99 -14.06 4.78
CA ALA A 26 3.10 -14.14 6.22
C ALA A 26 2.54 -15.44 6.82
N SER A 27 1.58 -16.10 6.16
CA SER A 27 1.03 -17.38 6.61
C SER A 27 1.87 -18.59 6.23
N GLN A 28 2.87 -18.44 5.33
CA GLN A 28 3.68 -19.56 4.90
C GLN A 28 4.65 -20.03 6.01
N PRO A 29 4.78 -21.35 6.25
CA PRO A 29 5.65 -21.89 7.31
C PRO A 29 7.12 -21.45 7.22
N GLU A 30 7.66 -21.32 6.01
CA GLU A 30 9.03 -20.86 5.74
C GLU A 30 9.27 -19.41 6.16
N ASN A 31 8.22 -18.60 6.21
CA ASN A 31 8.29 -17.16 6.50
C ASN A 31 7.93 -16.83 7.97
N LYS A 32 7.82 -17.84 8.84
CA LYS A 32 7.39 -17.67 10.25
C LYS A 32 8.22 -16.69 11.08
N ASN A 33 9.43 -16.35 10.64
CA ASN A 33 10.33 -15.43 11.33
C ASN A 33 10.49 -14.08 10.60
N ILE A 34 9.67 -13.84 9.57
CA ILE A 34 9.71 -12.62 8.77
C ILE A 34 8.57 -11.70 9.24
N THR A 35 8.86 -10.40 9.24
CA THR A 35 7.88 -9.33 9.41
C THR A 35 7.57 -8.73 8.04
N PHE A 36 6.30 -8.79 7.65
CA PHE A 36 5.80 -8.15 6.43
C PHE A 36 5.02 -6.89 6.80
N THR A 37 5.46 -5.75 6.30
CA THR A 37 4.84 -4.46 6.59
C THR A 37 4.27 -3.85 5.31
N HIS A 38 2.96 -3.60 5.28
CA HIS A 38 2.36 -2.76 4.25
C HIS A 38 2.16 -1.34 4.80
N ALA A 39 2.81 -0.38 4.15
CA ALA A 39 2.77 1.01 4.55
C ALA A 39 1.84 1.85 3.68
N TYR A 40 1.03 2.71 4.31
CA TYR A 40 0.24 3.72 3.62
C TYR A 40 0.81 5.11 3.90
N PRO A 41 1.66 5.68 3.02
CA PRO A 41 2.37 6.93 3.27
C PRO A 41 1.48 8.18 3.17
N GLY A 42 0.23 8.05 2.71
CA GLY A 42 -0.64 9.19 2.43
C GLY A 42 -0.18 10.00 1.21
N ILE A 43 -0.46 11.31 1.21
CA ILE A 43 -0.08 12.21 0.12
C ILE A 43 1.36 12.67 0.34
N VAL A 44 2.26 12.32 -0.58
CA VAL A 44 3.68 12.70 -0.52
C VAL A 44 4.02 13.63 -1.67
N ARG A 45 4.73 14.71 -1.38
CA ARG A 45 5.23 15.70 -2.36
C ARG A 45 6.37 15.11 -3.19
N THR A 46 6.02 14.25 -4.14
CA THR A 46 6.95 13.60 -5.06
C THR A 46 6.87 14.22 -6.46
N PRO A 47 7.93 14.15 -7.27
CA PRO A 47 7.94 14.69 -8.63
C PRO A 47 7.10 13.86 -9.64
N VAL A 48 6.22 12.96 -9.19
CA VAL A 48 5.42 12.07 -10.05
C VAL A 48 4.56 12.86 -11.05
N TYR A 49 4.11 14.05 -10.67
CA TYR A 49 3.27 14.91 -11.51
C TYR A 49 4.08 15.84 -12.45
N ASN A 50 5.41 15.79 -12.43
CA ASN A 50 6.24 16.69 -13.24
C ASN A 50 6.07 16.48 -14.75
N ASN A 51 5.70 15.26 -15.15
CA ASN A 51 5.43 14.91 -16.55
C ASN A 51 3.99 15.22 -16.99
N PHE A 52 3.15 15.77 -16.11
CA PHE A 52 1.79 16.13 -16.48
C PHE A 52 1.75 17.45 -17.26
N PRO A 53 0.76 17.63 -18.15
CA PRO A 53 0.51 18.92 -18.78
C PRO A 53 0.40 20.05 -17.76
N PHE A 54 0.83 21.27 -18.13
CA PHE A 54 0.93 22.40 -17.20
C PHE A 54 -0.38 22.68 -16.44
N TRP A 55 -1.52 22.52 -17.10
CA TRP A 55 -2.86 22.74 -16.57
C TRP A 55 -3.24 21.76 -15.44
N ALA A 56 -2.66 20.56 -15.41
CA ALA A 56 -2.83 19.58 -14.34
C ALA A 56 -1.71 19.67 -13.30
N ARG A 57 -0.47 19.94 -13.76
CA ARG A 57 0.71 20.01 -12.90
C ARG A 57 0.61 21.12 -11.85
N ILE A 58 0.20 22.32 -12.24
CA ILE A 58 0.11 23.49 -11.33
C ILE A 58 -0.89 23.24 -10.19
N PRO A 59 -2.16 22.87 -10.44
CA PRO A 59 -3.10 22.61 -9.34
C PRO A 59 -2.69 21.42 -8.48
N LEU A 60 -2.11 20.36 -9.05
CA LEU A 60 -1.62 19.22 -8.27
C LEU A 60 -0.43 19.58 -7.37
N ASN A 61 0.49 20.42 -7.85
CA ASN A 61 1.60 20.91 -7.03
C ASN A 61 1.09 21.78 -5.87
N LEU A 62 0.09 22.63 -6.10
CA LEU A 62 -0.54 23.42 -5.03
C LEU A 62 -1.28 22.55 -4.01
N LEU A 63 -1.99 21.52 -4.46
CA LEU A 63 -2.69 20.59 -3.59
C LEU A 63 -1.73 19.78 -2.72
N THR A 64 -0.63 19.29 -3.31
CA THR A 64 0.38 18.51 -2.57
C THR A 64 1.19 19.39 -1.62
N LEU A 65 1.40 20.68 -1.92
CA LEU A 65 1.99 21.67 -1.03
C LEU A 65 1.17 21.84 0.27
N SER A 66 -0.15 21.82 0.19
CA SER A 66 -1.03 22.09 1.34
C SER A 66 -1.45 20.84 2.12
N LEU A 67 -1.64 19.70 1.44
CA LEU A 67 -2.15 18.47 2.05
C LEU A 67 -1.10 17.36 2.19
N GLY A 68 0.07 17.52 1.58
CA GLY A 68 1.10 16.48 1.50
C GLY A 68 2.29 16.72 2.43
N VAL A 69 2.91 15.61 2.86
CA VAL A 69 4.20 15.63 3.57
C VAL A 69 5.36 15.73 2.58
N THR A 70 6.51 16.22 3.03
CA THR A 70 7.73 16.16 2.22
C THR A 70 8.18 14.72 2.03
N ALA A 71 8.95 14.44 0.97
CA ALA A 71 9.52 13.11 0.76
C ALA A 71 10.46 12.70 1.91
N GLU A 72 11.18 13.65 2.50
CA GLU A 72 12.08 13.41 3.64
C GLU A 72 11.30 13.05 4.90
N ASP A 73 10.24 13.79 5.23
CA ASP A 73 9.41 13.49 6.41
C ASP A 73 8.67 12.17 6.25
N CYS A 74 8.16 11.90 5.04
CA CYS A 74 7.60 10.58 4.71
C CYS A 74 8.65 9.48 4.96
N ALA A 75 9.89 9.64 4.48
CA ALA A 75 10.93 8.65 4.69
C ALA A 75 11.20 8.41 6.18
N LYS A 76 11.28 9.47 7.00
CA LYS A 76 11.45 9.35 8.46
C LYS A 76 10.31 8.58 9.11
N LEU A 77 9.06 8.90 8.78
CA LEU A 77 7.87 8.22 9.32
C LEU A 77 7.79 6.74 8.88
N MET A 78 8.10 6.45 7.61
CA MET A 78 8.09 5.08 7.10
C MET A 78 9.19 4.24 7.74
N ILE A 79 10.41 4.79 7.89
CA ILE A 79 11.50 4.09 8.60
C ILE A 79 11.10 3.84 10.04
N TYR A 80 10.54 4.83 10.73
CA TYR A 80 10.04 4.67 12.10
C TYR A 80 9.04 3.51 12.21
N GLY A 81 8.04 3.45 11.33
CA GLY A 81 7.07 2.35 11.31
C GLY A 81 7.66 0.98 10.95
N MET A 82 8.73 0.94 10.14
CA MET A 82 9.44 -0.29 9.78
C MET A 82 10.30 -0.87 10.90
N LEU A 83 10.60 -0.12 11.96
CA LEU A 83 11.42 -0.60 13.07
C LEU A 83 10.71 -1.61 13.98
N GLY A 84 9.40 -1.81 13.82
CA GLY A 84 8.72 -2.85 14.58
C GLY A 84 8.95 -4.25 14.02
N THR A 85 8.95 -5.21 14.93
CA THR A 85 9.53 -6.55 14.73
C THR A 85 8.54 -7.69 14.96
N GLU A 86 7.23 -7.38 14.91
CA GLU A 86 6.18 -8.38 15.06
C GLU A 86 6.23 -9.36 13.90
N LYS A 87 6.30 -10.66 14.20
CA LYS A 87 6.30 -11.72 13.19
C LYS A 87 4.94 -11.77 12.48
N GLY A 88 4.95 -12.16 11.21
CA GLY A 88 3.75 -12.22 10.39
C GLY A 88 3.54 -10.92 9.62
N TYR A 89 2.32 -10.40 9.59
CA TYR A 89 1.98 -9.20 8.84
C TYR A 89 1.53 -8.05 9.75
N ARG A 90 1.81 -6.82 9.32
CA ARG A 90 1.33 -5.59 9.96
C ARG A 90 1.08 -4.49 8.94
N TYR A 91 0.33 -3.49 9.38
CA TYR A 91 -0.03 -2.32 8.60
C TYR A 91 0.42 -1.07 9.32
N ILE A 92 1.02 -0.12 8.60
CA ILE A 92 1.37 1.20 9.15
C ILE A 92 0.69 2.32 8.37
N ASP A 93 0.27 3.36 9.07
CA ASP A 93 -0.38 4.53 8.48
C ASP A 93 0.63 5.61 8.05
N ASN A 94 0.13 6.78 7.65
CA ASN A 94 0.95 7.89 7.17
C ASN A 94 1.76 8.59 8.26
N LYS A 95 1.63 8.16 9.52
CA LYS A 95 2.45 8.58 10.66
C LYS A 95 3.46 7.50 11.08
N GLY A 96 3.48 6.36 10.37
CA GLY A 96 4.29 5.21 10.75
C GLY A 96 3.69 4.40 11.91
N GLU A 97 2.46 4.70 12.34
CA GLU A 97 1.81 4.04 13.46
C GLU A 97 1.08 2.77 13.01
N THR A 98 1.01 1.76 13.89
CA THR A 98 0.34 0.49 13.58
C THR A 98 -1.17 0.68 13.43
N VAL A 99 -1.73 0.15 12.35
CA VAL A 99 -3.19 0.10 12.14
C VAL A 99 -3.77 -1.14 12.83
N ILE A 100 -4.51 -0.92 13.92
CA ILE A 100 -5.06 -1.99 14.77
C ILE A 100 -6.48 -2.44 14.40
N ASN A 101 -7.24 -1.64 13.64
CA ASN A 101 -8.67 -1.88 13.36
C ASN A 101 -8.97 -1.99 11.86
N LYS A 102 -8.15 -2.75 11.13
CA LYS A 102 -8.38 -2.99 9.70
C LYS A 102 -9.51 -3.99 9.53
N ARG A 103 -10.36 -3.78 8.53
CA ARG A 103 -11.43 -4.72 8.20
C ARG A 103 -10.82 -6.10 7.92
N PRO A 104 -11.33 -7.17 8.55
CA PRO A 104 -10.82 -8.52 8.31
C PRO A 104 -11.05 -8.91 6.85
N ILE A 105 -10.03 -9.56 6.28
CA ILE A 105 -10.07 -10.14 4.95
C ILE A 105 -10.58 -11.57 5.10
N GLN A 106 -11.44 -12.01 4.17
CA GLN A 106 -11.87 -13.42 4.14
C GLN A 106 -10.69 -14.30 3.69
N GLU A 107 -10.41 -15.37 4.44
CA GLU A 107 -9.24 -16.22 4.18
C GLU A 107 -9.24 -16.83 2.77
N ASP A 108 -10.41 -17.16 2.22
CA ASP A 108 -10.54 -17.70 0.87
C ASP A 108 -10.07 -16.72 -0.21
N MET A 109 -10.24 -15.41 0.02
CA MET A 109 -9.82 -14.35 -0.89
C MET A 109 -8.30 -14.20 -0.94
N ILE A 110 -7.61 -14.51 0.16
CA ILE A 110 -6.14 -14.49 0.24
C ILE A 110 -5.57 -15.52 -0.74
N THR A 111 -6.00 -16.78 -0.61
CA THR A 111 -5.55 -17.89 -1.45
C THR A 111 -5.92 -17.67 -2.92
N LYS A 112 -7.18 -17.30 -3.22
CA LYS A 112 -7.63 -17.01 -4.58
C LYS A 112 -6.81 -15.91 -5.25
N THR A 113 -6.45 -14.86 -4.52
CA THR A 113 -5.63 -13.76 -5.05
C THR A 113 -4.24 -14.25 -5.43
N TRP A 114 -3.61 -15.07 -4.59
CA TRP A 114 -2.31 -15.67 -4.87
C TRP A 114 -2.35 -16.63 -6.06
N GLU A 115 -3.32 -17.54 -6.12
CA GLU A 115 -3.49 -18.48 -7.23
C GLU A 115 -3.67 -17.75 -8.56
N HIS A 116 -4.53 -16.74 -8.57
CA HIS A 116 -4.77 -15.92 -9.76
C HIS A 116 -3.49 -15.20 -10.22
N THR A 117 -2.76 -14.60 -9.28
CA THR A 117 -1.50 -13.89 -9.55
C THR A 117 -0.43 -14.85 -10.08
N SER A 118 -0.27 -16.00 -9.41
CA SER A 118 0.68 -17.06 -9.80
C SER A 118 0.42 -17.58 -11.20
N ARG A 119 -0.85 -17.78 -11.56
CA ARG A 119 -1.25 -18.19 -12.90
C ARG A 119 -0.87 -17.15 -13.96
N ILE A 120 -1.07 -15.86 -13.69
CA ILE A 120 -0.71 -14.79 -14.62
C ILE A 120 0.80 -14.75 -14.84
N ILE A 121 1.59 -14.71 -13.76
CA ILE A 121 3.05 -14.60 -13.86
C ILE A 121 3.69 -15.85 -14.48
N SER A 122 3.14 -17.04 -14.24
CA SER A 122 3.65 -18.30 -14.80
C SER A 122 3.21 -18.54 -16.25
N SER A 123 2.26 -17.74 -16.74
CA SER A 123 1.78 -17.79 -18.14
C SER A 123 2.49 -16.80 -19.06
N SER A 124 3.43 -16.00 -18.53
CA SER A 124 4.26 -15.02 -19.25
C SER A 124 5.68 -15.54 -19.43
#